data_AF-A0A9X1I118-F1
#
_entry.id   AF-A0A9X1I118-F1
#
_cell.length_a   1.000
_cell.length_b   1.000
_cell.length_c   1.000
_cell.angle_alpha   90.00
_cell.angle_beta   90.00
_cell.angle_gamma   90.00
#
_symmetry.space_group_name_H-M   'P 1'
#
loop_
_entity.id
_entity.type
_entity.pdbx_description
1 polymer ?
#
loop_
_entity_poly.entity_id
_entity_poly.type
_entity_poly.pdbx_seq_one_letter_code
_entity_poly.pdbx_strand_id
1 'polypeptide(L)'
;MDTNLLNNYVLKAIDAYPYDLEETVENLNYALSYESNNAYALYLMGRLQAEQLGDYEKAIKALKTAKAFGYNNGFISHIDNEISRIKDKIKPKKKIASKKKKSKKDKKKKNKK
;
A
#
# COMPACT_ATOMS: atom_id res chain seq x y z
N MET A 1 -15.82 20.56 -19.05
CA MET A 1 -15.26 20.12 -17.76
C MET A 1 -13.98 20.90 -17.54
N ASP A 2 -13.86 21.65 -16.45
CA ASP A 2 -12.66 22.42 -16.14
C ASP A 2 -11.57 21.51 -15.57
N THR A 3 -10.79 20.92 -16.47
CA THR A 3 -9.60 20.08 -16.15
C THR A 3 -8.63 20.77 -15.19
N ASN A 4 -8.61 22.11 -15.20
CA ASN A 4 -7.80 22.92 -14.30
C ASN A 4 -8.19 22.77 -12.83
N LEU A 5 -9.48 22.66 -12.52
CA LEU A 5 -9.96 22.55 -11.15
C LEU A 5 -9.66 21.15 -10.58
N LEU A 6 -9.90 20.11 -11.38
CA LEU A 6 -9.50 18.74 -11.05
C LEU A 6 -8.00 18.64 -10.76
N ASN A 7 -7.17 19.15 -11.68
CA ASN A 7 -5.72 19.12 -11.51
C ASN A 7 -5.28 19.87 -10.24
N ASN A 8 -5.95 20.99 -9.90
CA ASN A 8 -5.66 21.72 -8.66
C ASN A 8 -5.90 20.87 -7.41
N TYR A 9 -7.03 20.16 -7.33
CA TYR A 9 -7.33 19.29 -6.19
C TYR A 9 -6.35 18.11 -6.09
N VAL A 10 -6.00 17.48 -7.21
CA VAL A 10 -5.00 16.39 -7.20
C VAL A 10 -3.65 16.90 -6.72
N LEU A 11 -3.20 18.07 -7.18
CA LEU A 11 -1.94 18.66 -6.75
C LEU A 11 -1.93 19.02 -5.26
N LYS A 12 -3.02 19.62 -4.76
CA LYS A 12 -3.18 19.91 -3.32
C LYS A 12 -3.13 18.66 -2.46
N ALA A 13 -3.82 17.59 -2.88
CA ALA A 13 -3.77 16.32 -2.17
C ALA A 13 -2.36 15.73 -2.12
N ILE A 14 -1.60 15.85 -3.22
CA ILE A 14 -0.21 15.36 -3.29
C ILE A 14 0.71 16.18 -2.38
N ASP A 15 0.53 17.51 -2.35
CA ASP A 15 1.35 18.42 -1.54
C ASP A 15 1.10 18.27 -0.04
N ALA A 16 -0.17 18.09 0.35
CA ALA A 16 -0.57 17.86 1.73
C ALA A 16 -0.09 16.50 2.28
N TYR A 17 -0.01 15.47 1.44
CA TYR A 17 0.32 14.13 1.89
C TYR A 17 1.83 13.93 2.11
N PRO A 18 2.28 13.32 3.23
CA PRO A 18 1.50 12.62 4.26
C PRO A 18 1.24 13.44 5.54
N TYR A 19 1.48 14.74 5.53
CA TYR A 19 1.53 15.57 6.74
C TYR A 19 0.15 16.07 7.18
N ASP A 20 -0.70 16.45 6.22
CA ASP A 20 -2.09 16.86 6.46
C ASP A 20 -3.05 15.87 5.80
N LEU A 21 -3.51 14.89 6.60
CA LEU A 21 -4.40 13.85 6.11
C LEU A 21 -5.83 14.35 5.89
N GLU A 22 -6.28 15.36 6.64
CA GLU A 22 -7.62 15.92 6.48
C GLU A 22 -7.72 16.65 5.14
N GLU A 23 -6.77 17.56 4.87
CA GLU A 23 -6.66 18.26 3.60
C GLU A 23 -6.45 17.28 2.44
N THR A 24 -5.62 16.24 2.63
CA THR A 24 -5.43 15.20 1.60
C THR A 24 -6.76 14.53 1.24
N VAL A 25 -7.52 14.07 2.23
CA VAL A 25 -8.77 13.33 2.00
C VAL A 25 -9.83 14.23 1.37
N GLU A 26 -9.96 15.46 1.83
CA GLU A 26 -10.91 16.42 1.27
C GLU A 26 -10.61 16.68 -0.21
N ASN A 27 -9.37 17.02 -0.55
CA ASN A 27 -8.97 17.27 -1.94
C ASN A 27 -9.12 16.02 -2.82
N LEU A 28 -8.82 14.82 -2.30
CA LEU A 28 -9.04 13.58 -3.03
C LEU A 28 -10.52 13.31 -3.29
N ASN A 29 -11.39 13.56 -2.32
CA ASN A 29 -12.83 13.39 -2.48
C ASN A 29 -13.40 14.36 -3.52
N TYR A 30 -12.94 15.62 -3.53
CA TYR A 30 -13.30 16.54 -4.61
C TYR A 30 -12.79 16.06 -5.95
N ALA A 31 -11.51 15.70 -6.07
CA ALA A 31 -10.94 15.22 -7.33
C ALA A 31 -11.73 14.00 -7.89
N LEU A 32 -12.06 13.04 -7.04
CA LEU A 32 -12.79 11.82 -7.43
C LEU A 32 -14.29 12.06 -7.66
N SER A 33 -14.89 13.12 -7.11
CA SER A 33 -16.27 13.48 -7.41
C SER A 33 -16.40 14.13 -8.79
N TYR A 34 -15.38 14.88 -9.23
CA TYR A 34 -15.29 15.40 -10.61
C TYR A 34 -14.90 14.30 -11.61
N GLU A 35 -13.86 13.52 -11.30
CA GLU A 35 -13.36 12.45 -12.17
C GLU A 35 -13.03 11.20 -11.34
N SER A 36 -14.01 10.32 -11.19
CA SER A 36 -13.91 9.08 -10.41
C SER A 36 -12.82 8.11 -10.90
N ASN A 37 -12.38 8.27 -12.14
CA ASN A 37 -11.36 7.46 -12.81
C ASN A 37 -9.98 8.14 -12.89
N ASN A 38 -9.76 9.26 -12.20
CA ASN A 38 -8.47 9.93 -12.18
C ASN A 38 -7.40 9.01 -11.54
N ALA A 39 -6.44 8.57 -12.34
CA ALA A 39 -5.47 7.56 -11.95
C ALA A 39 -4.57 8.00 -10.77
N TYR A 40 -4.20 9.29 -10.71
CA TYR A 40 -3.36 9.83 -9.65
C TYR A 40 -4.10 9.96 -8.33
N ALA A 41 -5.34 10.47 -8.35
CA ALA A 41 -6.19 10.55 -7.17
C ALA A 41 -6.48 9.16 -6.60
N LEU A 42 -6.82 8.19 -7.46
CA LEU A 42 -7.06 6.81 -7.05
C LEU A 42 -5.81 6.14 -6.47
N TYR A 43 -4.63 6.41 -7.04
CA TYR A 43 -3.37 5.90 -6.51
C TYR A 43 -3.10 6.44 -5.10
N LEU A 44 -3.21 7.75 -4.90
CA LEU A 44 -2.98 8.36 -3.59
C LEU A 44 -4.02 7.92 -2.56
N MET A 45 -5.29 7.80 -2.97
CA MET A 45 -6.35 7.23 -2.14
C MET A 45 -6.04 5.79 -1.73
N GLY A 46 -5.61 4.95 -2.67
CA GLY A 46 -5.21 3.57 -2.38
C GLY A 46 -4.07 3.49 -1.38
N ARG A 47 -3.08 4.38 -1.52
CA ARG A 47 -1.95 4.48 -0.60
C ARG A 47 -2.38 4.97 0.79
N LEU A 48 -3.25 5.97 0.88
CA LEU A 48 -3.82 6.45 2.14
C LEU A 48 -4.59 5.34 2.87
N GLN A 49 -5.44 4.60 2.15
CA GLN A 49 -6.19 3.47 2.70
C GLN A 49 -5.25 2.38 3.25
N ALA A 50 -4.15 2.07 2.55
CA ALA A 50 -3.21 1.04 3.00
C ALA A 50 -2.28 1.49 4.13
N GLU A 51 -1.73 2.70 4.06
CA GLU A 51 -0.67 3.17 4.96
C GLU A 51 -1.23 3.83 6.22
N GLN A 52 -2.33 4.58 6.12
CA GLN A 52 -2.90 5.32 7.25
C GLN A 52 -4.07 4.58 7.89
N LEU A 53 -4.96 4.01 7.08
CA LEU A 53 -6.21 3.39 7.57
C LEU A 53 -6.10 1.87 7.76
N GLY A 54 -5.09 1.23 7.16
CA GLY A 54 -4.94 -0.23 7.18
C GLY A 54 -6.04 -1.00 6.44
N ASP A 55 -6.88 -0.32 5.68
CA ASP A 55 -7.95 -0.92 4.88
C ASP A 55 -7.39 -1.42 3.55
N TYR A 56 -6.75 -2.58 3.62
CA TYR A 56 -6.05 -3.17 2.49
C TYR A 56 -7.00 -3.59 1.35
N GLU A 57 -8.26 -3.92 1.66
CA GLU A 57 -9.24 -4.27 0.63
C GLU A 57 -9.64 -3.06 -0.20
N LYS A 58 -9.96 -1.93 0.45
CA LYS A 58 -10.24 -0.68 -0.27
C LYS A 58 -9.01 -0.17 -1.00
N ALA A 59 -7.83 -0.28 -0.40
CA ALA A 59 -6.58 0.10 -1.04
C ALA A 59 -6.36 -0.65 -2.36
N ILE A 60 -6.48 -1.99 -2.35
CA ILE A 60 -6.30 -2.80 -3.56
C ILE A 60 -7.36 -2.46 -4.61
N LYS A 61 -8.61 -2.20 -4.22
CA LYS A 61 -9.68 -1.79 -5.16
C LYS A 61 -9.30 -0.47 -5.84
N ALA A 62 -8.94 0.56 -5.07
CA ALA A 62 -8.54 1.86 -5.61
C ALA A 62 -7.32 1.75 -6.53
N LEU A 63 -6.30 0.99 -6.14
CA LEU A 63 -5.10 0.76 -6.95
C LEU A 63 -5.40 0.01 -8.25
N LYS A 64 -6.29 -1.00 -8.24
CA LYS A 64 -6.72 -1.68 -9.47
C LYS A 64 -7.41 -0.72 -10.44
N THR A 65 -8.27 0.15 -9.93
CA THR A 65 -8.92 1.18 -10.74
C THR A 65 -7.87 2.16 -11.30
N ALA A 66 -6.94 2.63 -10.47
CA ALA A 66 -5.85 3.50 -10.91
C ALA A 66 -5.02 2.86 -12.04
N LYS A 67 -4.74 1.55 -11.95
CA LYS A 67 -4.03 0.80 -12.99
C LYS A 67 -4.81 0.75 -14.30
N ALA A 68 -6.13 0.57 -14.25
CA ALA A 68 -6.98 0.49 -15.44
C ALA A 68 -7.01 1.81 -16.24
N PHE A 69 -6.83 2.96 -15.56
CA PHE A 69 -6.82 4.29 -16.17
C PHE A 69 -5.41 4.91 -16.25
N GLY A 70 -4.37 4.16 -15.87
CA GLY A 70 -2.98 4.57 -16.04
C GLY A 70 -2.49 4.30 -17.45
N TYR A 71 -1.84 5.28 -18.09
CA TYR A 71 -1.37 5.15 -19.48
C TYR A 71 0.12 4.82 -19.60
N ASN A 72 0.90 5.00 -18.52
CA ASN A 72 2.35 4.82 -18.54
C ASN A 72 2.77 3.47 -17.93
N ASN A 73 3.59 2.70 -18.64
CA ASN A 73 4.08 1.39 -18.19
C ASN A 73 4.80 1.44 -16.84
N GLY A 74 5.59 2.50 -16.58
CA GLY A 74 6.27 2.68 -15.29
C GLY A 74 5.28 2.86 -14.15
N PHE A 75 4.23 3.66 -14.36
CA PHE A 75 3.17 3.85 -13.37
C PHE A 75 2.38 2.57 -13.13
N ILE A 76 2.01 1.84 -14.18
CA ILE A 76 1.31 0.55 -14.07
C ILE A 76 2.14 -0.47 -13.29
N SER A 77 3.43 -0.59 -13.63
CA SER A 77 4.34 -1.51 -12.93
C SER A 77 4.51 -1.13 -11.46
N HIS A 78 4.56 0.17 -11.14
CA HIS A 78 4.62 0.64 -9.77
C HIS A 78 3.36 0.26 -8.99
N ILE A 79 2.18 0.42 -9.58
CA ILE A 79 0.92 0.00 -8.96
C ILE A 79 0.88 -1.51 -8.72
N ASP A 80 1.33 -2.33 -9.67
CA ASP A 80 1.37 -3.78 -9.50
C ASP A 80 2.26 -4.19 -8.32
N ASN A 81 3.43 -3.54 -8.17
CA ASN A 81 4.31 -3.74 -7.04
C ASN A 81 3.63 -3.36 -5.71
N GLU A 82 2.91 -2.24 -5.68
CA GLU A 82 2.20 -1.79 -4.47
C GLU A 82 1.06 -2.74 -4.09
N ILE A 83 0.28 -3.21 -5.07
CA ILE A 83 -0.74 -4.24 -4.86
C ILE A 83 -0.11 -5.53 -4.31
N SER A 84 1.04 -5.95 -4.84
CA SER A 84 1.76 -7.14 -4.33
C SER A 84 2.21 -6.94 -2.88
N ARG A 85 2.83 -5.79 -2.57
CA ARG A 85 3.27 -5.40 -1.23
C ARG A 85 2.11 -5.44 -0.23
N ILE A 86 0.96 -4.88 -0.60
CA ILE A 86 -0.23 -4.87 0.26
C ILE A 86 -0.77 -6.29 0.48
N LYS A 87 -0.87 -7.11 -0.59
CA LYS A 87 -1.31 -8.50 -0.46
C LYS A 87 -0.41 -9.33 0.46
N ASP A 88 0.90 -9.08 0.45
CA ASP A 88 1.83 -9.75 1.33
C ASP A 88 1.66 -9.35 2.81
N LYS A 89 1.13 -8.15 3.10
CA LYS A 89 0.74 -7.73 4.46
C LYS A 89 -0.53 -8.42 4.96
N ILE A 90 -1.46 -8.77 4.06
CA ILE A 90 -2.73 -9.46 4.40
C ILE A 90 -2.51 -10.94 4.70
N LYS A 91 -1.54 -11.59 4.03
CA LYS A 91 -1.25 -13.01 4.26
C LYS A 91 -0.87 -13.21 5.73
N PRO A 92 -1.45 -14.21 6.43
CA PRO A 92 -1.04 -14.52 7.79
C PRO A 92 0.45 -14.86 7.75
N LYS A 93 1.27 -14.14 8.53
CA LYS A 93 2.68 -14.47 8.73
C LYS A 93 2.72 -15.95 9.14
N LYS A 94 3.16 -16.85 8.24
CA LYS A 94 3.57 -18.20 8.65
C LYS A 94 4.57 -17.97 9.77
N LYS A 95 4.25 -18.43 10.99
CA LYS A 95 5.17 -18.41 12.13
C LYS A 95 6.51 -18.92 11.59
N ILE A 96 7.53 -18.08 11.61
CA ILE A 96 8.91 -18.53 11.46
C ILE A 96 9.08 -19.51 12.60
N ALA A 97 9.03 -20.81 12.30
CA ALA A 97 9.39 -21.84 13.25
C ALA A 97 10.82 -21.50 13.66
N SER A 98 10.97 -21.03 14.89
CA SER A 98 12.26 -20.82 15.52
C SER A 98 13.01 -22.14 15.43
N LYS A 99 13.98 -22.22 14.50
CA LYS A 99 14.99 -23.27 14.50
C LYS A 99 15.70 -23.16 15.84
N LYS A 100 15.23 -23.92 16.82
CA LYS A 100 15.91 -24.22 18.08
C LYS A 100 17.29 -24.77 17.66
N LYS A 101 18.33 -23.93 17.73
CA LYS A 101 19.73 -24.37 17.71
C LYS A 101 19.87 -25.34 18.89
N LYS A 102 19.79 -26.64 18.62
CA LYS A 102 20.20 -27.68 19.57
C LYS A 102 21.70 -27.50 19.77
N SER A 103 22.08 -26.96 20.92
CA SER A 103 23.43 -27.02 21.46
C SER A 103 23.88 -28.49 21.50
N LYS A 104 24.93 -28.82 20.74
CA LYS A 104 25.68 -30.08 20.88
C LYS A 104 26.90 -29.81 21.78
N LYS A 105 26.72 -30.02 23.08
CA LYS A 105 27.69 -30.28 24.16
C LYS A 105 26.78 -30.38 25.40
N ASP A 106 26.48 -31.52 25.99
CA ASP A 106 27.38 -32.56 26.49
C ASP A 106 26.72 -33.94 26.46
N LYS A 107 27.42 -34.94 25.91
CA LYS A 107 27.26 -36.35 26.26
C LYS A 107 28.63 -37.05 26.16
N LYS A 108 29.54 -36.77 27.09
CA LYS A 108 30.56 -37.75 27.49
C LYS A 108 30.03 -38.45 28.73
N LYS A 109 29.24 -39.51 28.48
CA LYS A 109 28.80 -40.44 29.52
C LYS A 109 30.04 -41.08 30.15
N LYS A 110 30.08 -41.02 31.48
CA LYS A 110 30.72 -41.99 32.36
C LYS A 110 30.62 -43.40 31.77
N ASN A 111 31.76 -44.03 31.49
CA ASN A 111 31.91 -45.46 31.64
C ASN A 111 32.77 -45.69 32.88
N LYS A 112 32.11 -46.17 33.93
CA LYS A 112 32.73 -46.89 35.05
C LYS A 112 33.09 -48.28 34.53
N LYS A 113 34.36 -48.62 34.53
CA LYS A 113 34.90 -49.83 35.14
C LYS A 113 36.41 -49.67 35.26
#